data_AF-A0A929DJ59-F1
#
_entry.id   AF-A0A929DJ59-F1
#
_cell.length_a   1.000
_cell.length_b   1.000
_cell.length_c   1.000
_cell.angle_alpha   90.00
_cell.angle_beta   90.00
_cell.angle_gamma   90.00
#
_symmetry.space_group_name_H-M   'P 1'
#
loop_
_entity.id
_entity.type
_entity.pdbx_description
1 polymer ?
#
loop_
_entity_poly.entity_id
_entity_poly.type
_entity_poly.pdbx_seq_one_letter_code
_entity_poly.pdbx_strand_id
1 'polypeptide(L)'
;MTEFKSKTAKSVIPVSIKAPVDQVFLLASPVEEYKWIPGWKCNLIHCPNDRVELGTIFSEISSAPFLIGSFQGKTTWTVVMHDPESYKIHFRLDNKNSILVCKFKWMMIK
;
A
#
# COMPACT_ATOMS: atom_id res chain seq x y z
N MET A 1 10.17 23.50 25.61
CA MET A 1 10.01 22.90 24.26
C MET A 1 10.22 21.41 24.40
N THR A 2 9.19 20.61 24.16
CA THR A 2 9.27 19.15 24.29
C THR A 2 10.00 18.58 23.07
N GLU A 3 11.01 17.75 23.30
CA GLU A 3 11.85 17.15 22.26
C GLU A 3 11.05 16.13 21.44
N PHE A 4 11.06 16.26 20.11
CA PHE A 4 10.41 15.29 19.21
C PHE A 4 11.25 14.01 19.16
N LYS A 5 10.74 12.93 19.77
CA LYS A 5 11.39 11.62 19.74
C LYS A 5 10.78 10.76 18.65
N SER A 6 11.45 10.69 17.50
CA SER A 6 11.07 9.76 16.43
C SER A 6 11.30 8.31 16.87
N LYS A 7 10.37 7.42 16.53
CA LYS A 7 10.51 5.98 16.72
C LYS A 7 10.21 5.29 15.39
N THR A 8 11.06 4.36 14.99
CA THR A 8 10.89 3.56 13.79
C THR A 8 10.61 2.11 14.20
N ALA A 9 9.55 1.53 13.66
CA ALA A 9 9.24 0.11 13.79
C ALA A 9 9.32 -0.56 12.42
N LYS A 10 9.78 -1.81 12.37
CA LYS A 10 9.82 -2.61 11.15
C LYS A 10 9.25 -4.00 11.46
N SER A 11 8.33 -4.44 10.63
CA SER A 11 7.79 -5.81 10.64
C SER A 11 7.87 -6.40 9.24
N VAL A 12 8.04 -7.72 9.15
CA VAL A 12 8.05 -8.48 7.90
C VAL A 12 7.10 -9.66 8.09
N ILE A 13 6.10 -9.76 7.20
CA ILE A 13 5.08 -10.80 7.27
C ILE A 13 5.17 -11.64 5.98
N PRO A 14 5.75 -12.85 6.03
CA PRO A 14 5.74 -13.74 4.88
C PRO A 14 4.35 -14.36 4.71
N VAL A 15 3.85 -14.38 3.47
CA VAL A 15 2.56 -14.98 3.10
C VAL A 15 2.76 -15.89 1.88
N SER A 16 2.18 -17.09 1.90
CA SER A 16 2.19 -18.00 0.77
C SER A 16 0.83 -17.99 0.08
N ILE A 17 0.81 -17.74 -1.22
CA ILE A 17 -0.39 -17.67 -2.05
C ILE A 17 -0.24 -18.69 -3.18
N LYS A 18 -1.20 -19.59 -3.33
CA LYS A 18 -1.23 -20.61 -4.38
C LYS A 18 -1.80 -20.06 -5.69
N ALA A 19 -1.18 -19.00 -6.22
CA ALA A 19 -1.57 -18.36 -7.47
C ALA A 19 -0.32 -17.85 -8.22
N PRO A 20 -0.41 -17.66 -9.55
CA PRO A 20 0.67 -17.06 -10.34
C PRO A 20 1.04 -15.67 -9.84
N VAL A 21 2.34 -15.38 -9.80
CA VAL A 21 2.87 -14.12 -9.23
C VAL A 21 2.36 -12.88 -9.96
N ASP A 22 2.21 -12.97 -11.28
CA ASP A 22 1.70 -11.94 -12.17
C ASP A 22 0.24 -11.59 -11.84
N GLN A 23 -0.59 -12.59 -11.50
CA GLN A 23 -1.97 -12.35 -11.11
C GLN A 23 -2.07 -11.68 -9.74
N VAL A 24 -1.26 -12.12 -8.77
CA VAL A 24 -1.28 -11.56 -7.41
C VAL A 24 -0.71 -10.14 -7.39
N PHE A 25 0.34 -9.88 -8.16
CA PHE A 25 0.97 -8.55 -8.24
C PHE A 25 -0.01 -7.47 -8.68
N LEU A 26 -0.87 -7.78 -9.66
CA LEU A 26 -1.90 -6.85 -10.14
C LEU A 26 -2.92 -6.48 -9.06
N LEU A 27 -3.19 -7.36 -8.08
CA LEU A 27 -4.15 -7.10 -7.01
C LEU A 27 -3.73 -5.99 -6.05
N ALA A 28 -2.44 -5.60 -6.04
CA ALA A 28 -1.93 -4.48 -5.24
C ALA A 28 -2.26 -3.10 -5.83
N SER A 29 -2.95 -3.06 -6.97
CA SER A 29 -3.47 -1.85 -7.58
C SER A 29 -4.75 -1.40 -6.88
N PRO A 30 -4.89 -0.13 -6.40
CA PRO A 30 -6.17 0.41 -5.95
C PRO A 30 -7.34 0.18 -6.91
N VAL A 31 -7.11 0.12 -8.24
CA VAL A 31 -8.18 -0.15 -9.20
C VAL A 31 -8.64 -1.61 -9.13
N GLU A 32 -7.72 -2.54 -8.87
CA GLU A 32 -8.05 -3.96 -8.70
C GLU A 32 -8.64 -4.24 -7.31
N GLU A 33 -8.23 -3.51 -6.27
CA GLU A 33 -8.77 -3.64 -4.90
C GLU A 33 -10.29 -3.47 -4.84
N TYR A 34 -10.89 -2.61 -5.68
CA TYR A 34 -12.35 -2.49 -5.81
C TYR A 34 -13.05 -3.81 -6.16
N LYS A 35 -12.38 -4.70 -6.88
CA LYS A 35 -12.98 -5.93 -7.41
C LYS A 35 -13.02 -7.05 -6.37
N TRP A 36 -12.10 -7.05 -5.42
CA TRP A 36 -11.90 -8.19 -4.51
C TRP A 36 -12.01 -7.85 -3.03
N ILE A 37 -12.01 -6.56 -2.63
CA ILE A 37 -12.25 -6.14 -1.24
C ILE A 37 -13.66 -5.56 -1.11
N PRO A 38 -14.63 -6.30 -0.51
CA PRO A 38 -16.00 -5.82 -0.36
C PRO A 38 -16.08 -4.51 0.42
N GLY A 39 -16.77 -3.52 -0.14
CA GLY A 39 -16.97 -2.21 0.49
C GLY A 39 -15.75 -1.29 0.46
N TRP A 40 -14.63 -1.73 -0.12
CA TRP A 40 -13.45 -0.88 -0.26
C TRP A 40 -13.71 0.24 -1.24
N LYS A 41 -13.37 1.47 -0.83
CA LYS A 41 -13.46 2.66 -1.65
C LYS A 41 -12.25 3.54 -1.42
N CYS A 42 -11.68 4.06 -2.50
CA CYS A 42 -10.69 5.13 -2.41
C CYS A 42 -11.10 6.32 -3.27
N ASN A 43 -10.53 7.47 -2.95
CA ASN A 43 -10.55 8.64 -3.79
C ASN A 43 -9.20 8.72 -4.51
N LEU A 44 -9.18 8.37 -5.79
CA LEU A 44 -8.02 8.43 -6.65
C LEU A 44 -7.70 9.89 -6.97
N ILE A 45 -6.54 10.37 -6.53
CA ILE A 45 -6.14 11.78 -6.63
C ILE A 45 -5.29 12.00 -7.87
N HIS A 46 -4.35 11.09 -8.12
CA HIS A 46 -3.48 11.10 -9.28
C HIS A 46 -3.17 9.66 -9.69
N CYS A 47 -3.39 9.32 -10.95
CA CYS A 47 -3.10 8.01 -11.50
C CYS A 47 -2.55 8.24 -12.90
N PRO A 48 -1.21 8.33 -13.04
CA PRO A 48 -0.66 8.55 -14.36
C PRO A 48 -1.02 7.34 -15.26
N ASN A 49 -1.38 7.65 -16.51
CA ASN A 49 -1.83 6.68 -17.53
C ASN A 49 -3.00 5.77 -17.12
N ASP A 50 -3.83 6.18 -16.15
CA ASP A 50 -4.95 5.39 -15.60
C ASP A 50 -4.52 4.01 -15.07
N ARG A 51 -3.24 3.87 -14.73
CA ARG A 51 -2.64 2.63 -14.23
C ARG A 51 -1.87 2.91 -12.95
N VAL A 52 -1.82 1.90 -12.09
CA VAL A 52 -1.04 2.00 -10.87
C VAL A 52 0.42 1.87 -11.22
N GLU A 53 1.10 3.01 -11.15
CA GLU A 53 2.52 3.14 -11.41
C GLU A 53 3.17 4.14 -10.44
N LEU A 54 4.47 4.37 -10.61
CA LEU A 54 5.21 5.32 -9.80
C LEU A 54 4.53 6.70 -9.80
N GLY A 55 4.31 7.25 -8.60
CA GLY A 55 3.64 8.54 -8.45
C GLY A 55 2.12 8.46 -8.36
N THR A 56 1.50 7.28 -8.46
CA THR A 56 0.06 7.12 -8.19
C THR A 56 -0.26 7.55 -6.75
N ILE A 57 -1.27 8.41 -6.59
CA ILE A 57 -1.74 8.92 -5.30
C ILE A 57 -3.23 8.66 -5.17
N PHE A 58 -3.63 8.05 -4.05
CA PHE A 58 -5.03 7.89 -3.68
C PHE A 58 -5.22 8.10 -2.18
N SER A 59 -6.46 8.22 -1.74
CA SER A 59 -6.78 8.35 -0.32
C SER A 59 -7.96 7.48 0.07
N GLU A 60 -7.91 6.90 1.27
CA GLU A 60 -8.91 5.94 1.75
C GLU A 60 -9.04 6.03 3.29
N ILE A 61 -9.97 5.28 3.89
CA ILE A 61 -10.26 5.31 5.34
C ILE A 61 -10.27 3.92 5.99
N SER A 62 -10.12 2.87 5.19
CA SER A 62 -10.31 1.46 5.52
C SER A 62 -9.05 0.74 5.98
N SER A 63 -7.87 1.06 5.45
CA SER A 63 -6.63 0.28 5.70
C SER A 63 -5.90 0.70 6.97
N ALA A 64 -6.10 1.94 7.41
CA ALA A 64 -5.42 2.49 8.59
C ALA A 64 -5.63 1.67 9.88
N PRO A 65 -6.87 1.21 10.18
CA PRO A 65 -7.13 0.34 11.33
C PRO A 65 -6.31 -0.96 11.34
N PHE A 66 -6.04 -1.52 10.16
CA PHE A 66 -5.33 -2.81 10.03
C PHE A 66 -3.81 -2.66 10.04
N LEU A 67 -3.29 -1.51 9.61
CA LEU A 67 -1.85 -1.29 9.42
C LEU A 67 -1.21 -0.50 10.57
N ILE A 68 -1.98 0.36 11.23
CA ILE A 68 -1.47 1.36 12.19
C ILE A 68 -2.20 1.23 13.54
N GLY A 69 -3.03 0.20 13.72
CA GLY A 69 -3.77 -0.06 14.94
C GLY A 69 -5.01 0.84 15.06
N SER A 70 -5.22 1.50 16.21
CA SER A 70 -6.47 2.20 16.51
C SER A 70 -6.75 3.49 15.73
N PHE A 71 -5.92 3.86 14.75
CA PHE A 71 -6.15 5.07 13.97
C PHE A 71 -7.33 4.90 13.03
N GLN A 72 -8.38 5.69 13.25
CA GLN A 72 -9.52 5.83 12.35
C GLN A 72 -9.43 7.22 11.70
N GLY A 73 -9.11 7.26 10.42
CA GLY A 73 -8.98 8.52 9.70
C GLY A 73 -8.51 8.34 8.26
N LYS A 74 -8.60 9.42 7.49
CA LYS A 74 -8.13 9.47 6.11
C LYS A 74 -6.62 9.26 6.04
N THR A 75 -6.21 8.33 5.21
CA THR A 75 -4.83 8.06 4.82
C THR A 75 -4.63 8.50 3.37
N THR A 76 -3.43 8.98 3.07
CA THR A 76 -3.00 9.24 1.69
C THR A 76 -1.93 8.22 1.34
N TRP A 77 -2.13 7.51 0.26
CA TRP A 77 -1.22 6.52 -0.27
C TRP A 77 -0.51 7.09 -1.49
N THR A 78 0.80 6.91 -1.56
CA THR A 78 1.63 7.27 -2.71
C THR A 78 2.47 6.08 -3.11
N VAL A 79 2.40 5.67 -4.38
CA VAL A 79 3.33 4.68 -4.94
C VAL A 79 4.68 5.36 -5.11
N VAL A 80 5.65 4.93 -4.30
CA VAL A 80 7.04 5.47 -4.31
C VAL A 80 8.02 4.54 -5.03
N MET A 81 7.59 3.32 -5.36
CA MET A 81 8.32 2.39 -6.21
C MET A 81 7.31 1.45 -6.86
N HIS A 82 7.44 1.26 -8.18
CA HIS A 82 6.70 0.26 -8.94
C HIS A 82 7.68 -0.39 -9.92
N ASP A 83 7.98 -1.66 -9.70
CA ASP A 83 8.89 -2.45 -10.52
C ASP A 83 8.22 -3.80 -10.85
N PRO A 84 7.57 -3.90 -12.03
CA PRO A 84 6.88 -5.10 -12.45
C PRO A 84 7.84 -6.23 -12.83
N GLU A 85 9.07 -5.95 -13.23
CA GLU A 85 10.05 -6.98 -13.61
C GLU A 85 10.51 -7.78 -12.39
N SER A 86 10.70 -7.10 -11.26
CA SER A 86 11.09 -7.74 -10.00
C SER A 86 9.94 -7.97 -9.01
N TYR A 87 8.69 -7.73 -9.44
CA TYR A 87 7.45 -7.84 -8.65
C TYR A 87 7.53 -7.11 -7.31
N LYS A 88 7.92 -5.83 -7.35
CA LYS A 88 8.01 -4.97 -6.17
C LYS A 88 7.12 -3.75 -6.33
N ILE A 89 6.39 -3.45 -5.27
CA ILE A 89 5.66 -2.19 -5.13
C ILE A 89 5.82 -1.67 -3.72
N HIS A 90 6.20 -0.40 -3.59
CA HIS A 90 6.29 0.26 -2.30
C HIS A 90 5.31 1.41 -2.24
N PHE A 91 4.58 1.46 -1.15
CA PHE A 91 3.68 2.55 -0.82
C PHE A 91 4.21 3.34 0.35
N ARG A 92 4.16 4.66 0.23
CA ARG A 92 4.19 5.57 1.36
C ARG A 92 2.75 5.88 1.75
N LEU A 93 2.43 5.60 2.99
CA LEU A 93 1.18 6.01 3.61
C LEU A 93 1.47 7.18 4.54
N ASP A 94 0.75 8.27 4.34
CA ASP A 94 0.78 9.46 5.19
C ASP A 94 -0.58 9.62 5.88
N ASN A 95 -0.56 9.87 7.19
CA ASN A 95 -1.71 10.35 7.94
C ASN A 95 -1.31 11.55 8.80
N LYS A 96 -2.25 12.11 9.57
CA LYS A 96 -1.99 13.31 10.39
C LYS A 96 -0.88 13.14 11.44
N ASN A 97 -0.60 11.91 11.87
CA ASN A 97 0.23 11.62 13.04
C ASN A 97 1.50 10.82 12.71
N SER A 98 1.56 10.17 11.54
CA SER A 98 2.58 9.18 11.22
C SER A 98 2.74 8.97 9.72
N ILE A 99 3.92 8.48 9.35
CA ILE A 99 4.26 8.03 8.01
C ILE A 99 4.63 6.56 8.11
N LEU A 100 4.05 5.73 7.24
CA LEU A 100 4.34 4.31 7.13
C LEU A 100 4.83 4.01 5.71
N VAL A 101 5.82 3.13 5.59
CA VAL A 101 6.26 2.61 4.29
C VAL A 101 5.92 1.13 4.20
N CYS A 102 4.95 0.79 3.36
CA CYS A 102 4.57 -0.59 3.08
C CYS A 102 5.38 -1.09 1.88
N LYS A 103 6.14 -2.18 2.06
CA LYS A 103 6.96 -2.77 1.01
C LYS A 103 6.43 -4.15 0.66
N PHE A 104 5.89 -4.28 -0.53
CA PHE A 104 5.43 -5.57 -1.04
C PHE A 104 6.43 -6.10 -2.06
N LYS A 105 6.75 -7.37 -1.93
CA LYS A 105 7.62 -8.12 -2.84
C LYS A 105 7.05 -9.51 -3.00
N TRP A 106 6.82 -9.93 -4.23
CA TRP A 106 6.43 -11.30 -4.53
C TRP A 106 7.60 -12.07 -5.13
N MET A 107 7.62 -13.37 -4.86
CA MET A 107 8.64 -14.30 -5.34
C MET A 107 7.96 -15.59 -5.76
N MET A 108 8.36 -16.14 -6.89
CA MET A 108 7.92 -17.47 -7.30
C MET A 108 8.56 -18.51 -6.39
N ILE A 109 7.72 -19.40 -5.85
CA ILE A 109 8.20 -20.59 -5.12
C ILE A 109 8.41 -21.66 -6.21
N LYS A 110 9.68 -22.05 -6.41
CA LYS A 110 10.05 -23.14 -7.32
C LYS A 110 9.71 -24.49 -6.71
#